data_AF-A0A820YIY5-F1
#
_entry.id   AF-A0A820YIY5-F1
#
_cell.length_a   1.000
_cell.length_b   1.000
_cell.length_c   1.000
_cell.angle_alpha   90.00
_cell.angle_beta   90.00
_cell.angle_gamma   90.00
#
_symmetry.space_group_name_H-M   'P 1'
#
loop_
_entity.id
_entity.type
_entity.pdbx_description
1 polymer ?
#
loop_
_entity_poly.entity_id
_entity_poly.type
_entity_poly.pdbx_seq_one_letter_code
_entity_poly.pdbx_strand_id
1 'polypeptide(L)'
;NISGNDLKYTAFVGKPFEISYQYAETIANQIALANGQTKIEKVYFIGDNPDVDIVGANMYNCLLQQSMNLRTSISGYSLLPDSKYLSAKSCESILVCTGVYEPNKQKIDGKNPWKIPTTIKLDVFEAVKYILFMETCPWIVNC
;
A
#
# COMPACT_ATOMS: atom_id res chain seq x y z
N ASN A 1 -9.22 31.12 4.35
CA ASN A 1 -10.03 30.60 5.47
C ASN A 1 -11.14 31.62 5.75
N ILE A 2 -12.40 31.23 5.61
CA ILE A 2 -13.55 32.17 5.60
C ILE A 2 -13.99 32.56 7.03
N SER A 3 -13.63 31.76 8.05
CA SER A 3 -14.03 31.98 9.44
C SER A 3 -12.94 32.56 10.36
N GLY A 4 -11.70 32.71 9.87
CA GLY A 4 -10.56 33.21 10.67
C GLY A 4 -10.05 32.25 11.77
N ASN A 5 -10.68 31.10 11.97
CA ASN A 5 -10.30 30.09 12.96
C ASN A 5 -9.64 28.89 12.28
N ASP A 6 -8.56 28.35 12.85
CA ASP A 6 -7.94 27.13 12.34
C ASP A 6 -8.95 25.98 12.27
N LEU A 7 -8.99 25.30 11.12
CA LEU A 7 -9.89 24.18 10.90
C LEU A 7 -9.44 23.01 11.78
N LYS A 8 -10.28 22.61 12.74
CA LYS A 8 -10.04 21.42 13.56
C LYS A 8 -10.42 20.18 12.77
N TYR A 9 -9.41 19.46 12.28
CA TYR A 9 -9.60 18.15 11.67
C TYR A 9 -9.85 17.11 12.76
N THR A 10 -10.98 16.39 12.68
CA THR A 10 -11.36 15.35 13.64
C THR A 10 -10.86 13.96 13.26
N ALA A 11 -10.52 13.75 11.99
CA ALA A 11 -9.89 12.53 11.50
C ALA A 11 -9.05 12.82 10.26
N PHE A 12 -7.88 12.20 10.18
CA PHE A 12 -7.05 12.15 8.99
C PHE A 12 -7.36 10.85 8.24
N VAL A 13 -8.12 10.96 7.15
CA VAL A 13 -8.52 9.83 6.29
C VAL A 13 -8.06 10.08 4.85
N GLY A 14 -8.06 9.03 4.03
CA GLY A 14 -7.49 9.07 2.69
C GLY A 14 -6.00 8.73 2.69
N LYS A 15 -5.45 8.50 1.50
CA LYS A 15 -4.00 8.30 1.34
C LYS A 15 -3.28 9.61 1.71
N PRO A 16 -2.08 9.57 2.34
CA PRO A 16 -1.26 8.39 2.63
C PRO A 16 -1.56 7.72 3.99
N PHE A 17 -2.64 8.08 4.69
CA PHE A 17 -2.91 7.60 6.04
C PHE A 17 -3.23 6.10 6.08
N GLU A 18 -2.62 5.42 7.05
CA GLU A 18 -2.65 3.96 7.27
C GLU A 18 -4.07 3.37 7.29
N ILE A 19 -5.03 4.07 7.90
CA ILE A 19 -6.43 3.65 7.99
C ILE A 19 -7.04 3.34 6.61
N SER A 20 -6.61 4.05 5.56
CA SER A 20 -7.10 3.84 4.20
C SER A 20 -6.59 2.53 3.60
N TYR A 21 -5.37 2.13 3.95
CA TYR A 21 -4.74 0.90 3.48
C TYR A 21 -5.28 -0.32 4.25
N GLN A 22 -5.46 -0.20 5.57
CA GLN A 22 -6.17 -1.20 6.37
C GLN A 22 -7.61 -1.43 5.85
N TYR A 23 -8.30 -0.33 5.48
CA TYR A 23 -9.65 -0.42 4.94
C TYR A 23 -9.66 -1.13 3.58
N ALA A 24 -8.74 -0.76 2.67
CA ALA A 24 -8.62 -1.40 1.37
C ALA A 24 -8.36 -2.91 1.48
N GLU A 25 -7.46 -3.33 2.36
CA GLU A 25 -7.21 -4.75 2.63
C GLU A 25 -8.45 -5.46 3.21
N THR A 26 -9.14 -4.83 4.17
CA THR A 26 -10.36 -5.38 4.76
C THR A 26 -11.40 -5.67 3.69
N ILE A 27 -11.65 -4.72 2.80
CA ILE A 27 -12.60 -4.89 1.69
C ILE A 27 -12.11 -5.98 0.72
N ALA A 28 -10.83 -5.99 0.35
CA ALA A 28 -10.26 -7.01 -0.53
C ALA A 28 -10.43 -8.43 0.06
N ASN A 29 -10.19 -8.59 1.36
CA ASN A 29 -10.38 -9.86 2.06
C ASN A 29 -11.85 -10.27 2.16
N GLN A 30 -12.77 -9.33 2.38
CA GLN A 30 -14.20 -9.62 2.35
C GLN A 30 -14.63 -10.12 0.97
N ILE A 31 -14.15 -9.49 -0.11
CA ILE A 31 -14.42 -9.91 -1.48
C ILE A 31 -13.82 -11.29 -1.75
N ALA A 32 -12.57 -11.54 -1.34
CA ALA A 32 -11.90 -12.82 -1.52
C ALA A 32 -12.69 -13.96 -0.84
N LEU A 33 -13.05 -13.79 0.43
CA LEU A 33 -13.82 -14.77 1.20
C LEU A 33 -15.20 -15.01 0.61
N ALA A 34 -15.90 -13.95 0.16
CA ALA A 34 -17.19 -14.07 -0.50
C ALA A 34 -17.12 -14.87 -1.81
N ASN A 35 -15.96 -14.91 -2.47
CA ASN A 35 -15.69 -15.70 -3.67
C ASN A 35 -15.03 -17.06 -3.37
N GLY A 36 -15.06 -17.52 -2.11
CA GLY A 36 -14.51 -18.81 -1.69
C GLY A 36 -12.97 -18.88 -1.72
N GLN A 37 -12.29 -17.73 -1.78
CA GLN A 37 -10.83 -17.66 -1.72
C GLN A 37 -10.35 -17.56 -0.26
N THR A 38 -9.08 -17.90 -0.04
CA THR A 38 -8.42 -17.66 1.25
C THR A 38 -8.14 -16.16 1.45
N LYS A 39 -7.84 -15.78 2.69
CA LYS A 39 -7.40 -14.41 2.98
C LYS A 39 -6.09 -14.09 2.24
N ILE A 40 -5.95 -12.83 1.85
CA ILE A 40 -4.82 -12.28 1.11
C ILE A 40 -3.63 -12.15 2.04
N GLU A 41 -2.49 -12.72 1.63
CA GLU A 41 -1.23 -12.64 2.37
C GLU A 41 -0.28 -11.57 1.80
N LYS A 42 -0.42 -11.18 0.53
CA LYS A 42 0.43 -10.17 -0.10
C LYS A 42 -0.43 -9.20 -0.90
N VAL A 43 -0.20 -7.90 -0.72
CA VAL A 43 -0.96 -6.84 -1.40
C VAL A 43 -0.02 -6.02 -2.28
N TYR A 44 -0.45 -5.70 -3.50
CA TYR A 44 0.26 -4.80 -4.40
C TYR A 44 -0.53 -3.50 -4.54
N PHE A 45 0.07 -2.39 -4.12
CA PHE A 45 -0.50 -1.05 -4.29
C PHE A 45 0.08 -0.40 -5.54
N ILE A 46 -0.74 -0.25 -6.57
CA ILE A 46 -0.38 0.41 -7.82
C ILE A 46 -0.91 1.86 -7.76
N GLY A 47 -0.04 2.85 -8.01
CA GLY A 47 -0.42 4.26 -7.98
C GLY A 47 0.56 5.15 -8.75
N ASP A 48 0.16 6.38 -9.02
CA ASP A 48 0.88 7.33 -9.87
C ASP A 48 1.50 8.48 -9.06
N ASN A 49 1.21 8.59 -7.77
CA ASN A 49 1.69 9.69 -6.93
C ASN A 49 2.69 9.19 -5.86
N PRO A 50 3.99 9.55 -5.98
CA PRO A 50 5.02 9.13 -5.01
C PRO A 50 4.74 9.62 -3.59
N ASP A 51 4.15 10.79 -3.43
CA ASP A 51 3.92 11.42 -2.12
C ASP A 51 2.70 10.88 -1.39
N VAL A 52 1.86 10.11 -2.09
CA VAL A 52 0.55 9.67 -1.60
C VAL A 52 0.42 8.15 -1.66
N ASP A 53 0.60 7.57 -2.83
CA ASP A 53 0.42 6.13 -3.06
C ASP A 53 1.61 5.34 -2.54
N ILE A 54 2.82 5.78 -2.92
CA ILE A 54 4.05 5.07 -2.59
C ILE A 54 4.38 5.24 -1.11
N VAL A 55 4.30 6.47 -0.59
CA VAL A 55 4.46 6.73 0.85
C VAL A 55 3.47 5.93 1.67
N GLY A 56 2.18 5.96 1.33
CA GLY A 56 1.18 5.24 2.12
C GLY A 56 1.35 3.72 2.06
N ALA A 57 1.65 3.16 0.90
CA ALA A 57 1.91 1.73 0.75
C ALA A 57 3.17 1.30 1.53
N ASN A 58 4.24 2.08 1.48
CA ASN A 58 5.48 1.79 2.20
C ASN A 58 5.31 1.89 3.72
N MET A 59 4.58 2.90 4.20
CA MET A 59 4.20 3.03 5.61
C MET A 59 3.39 1.81 6.07
N TYR A 60 2.43 1.37 5.26
CA TYR A 60 1.64 0.19 5.58
C TYR A 60 2.50 -1.08 5.62
N ASN A 61 3.41 -1.30 4.66
CA ASN A 61 4.31 -2.44 4.71
C ASN A 61 5.17 -2.43 5.98
N CYS A 62 5.67 -1.25 6.38
CA CYS A 62 6.45 -1.12 7.61
C CYS A 62 5.65 -1.52 8.86
N LEU A 63 4.36 -1.18 8.91
CA LEU A 63 3.46 -1.65 9.97
C LEU A 63 3.31 -3.18 9.96
N LEU A 64 3.09 -3.77 8.77
CA LEU A 64 2.97 -5.22 8.63
C LEU A 64 4.23 -5.93 9.17
N GLN A 65 5.42 -5.45 8.77
CA GLN A 65 6.70 -6.00 9.26
C GLN A 65 6.88 -5.84 10.78
N GLN A 66 6.51 -4.68 11.34
CA GLN A 66 6.57 -4.45 12.78
C GLN A 66 5.67 -5.42 13.56
N SER A 67 4.44 -5.63 13.08
CA SER A 67 3.50 -6.54 13.72
C SER A 67 4.03 -7.98 13.79
N MET A 68 4.71 -8.45 12.74
CA MET A 68 5.35 -9.76 12.70
C MET A 68 6.52 -9.88 13.66
N ASN A 69 7.42 -8.89 13.65
CA ASN A 69 8.61 -8.88 14.51
C ASN A 69 8.23 -8.93 15.99
N LEU A 70 7.15 -8.22 16.36
CA LEU A 70 6.61 -8.20 17.71
C LEU A 70 5.70 -9.40 18.02
N ARG A 71 5.42 -10.28 17.04
CA ARG A 71 4.43 -11.39 17.11
C ARG A 71 3.05 -10.91 17.60
N THR A 72 2.76 -9.64 17.38
CA THR A 72 1.49 -9.01 17.73
C THR A 72 0.60 -9.02 16.51
N SER A 73 -0.67 -9.40 16.67
CA SER A 73 -1.63 -9.28 15.57
C SER A 73 -1.70 -7.83 15.10
N ILE A 74 -1.68 -7.61 13.79
CA ILE A 74 -1.95 -6.31 13.16
C ILE A 74 -3.27 -5.71 13.66
N SER A 75 -4.21 -6.56 14.12
CA SER A 75 -5.45 -6.13 14.77
C SER A 75 -5.22 -5.23 16.01
N GLY A 76 -4.11 -5.39 16.72
CA GLY A 76 -3.74 -4.53 17.85
C GLY A 76 -3.35 -3.11 17.45
N TYR A 77 -2.98 -2.91 16.19
CA TYR A 77 -2.70 -1.60 15.56
C TYR A 77 -3.85 -1.11 14.68
N SER A 78 -4.94 -1.88 14.60
CA SER A 78 -6.06 -1.56 13.71
C SER A 78 -6.78 -0.31 14.19
N LEU A 79 -6.90 0.66 13.29
CA LEU A 79 -7.74 1.84 13.49
C LEU A 79 -9.21 1.54 13.16
N LEU A 80 -9.49 0.33 12.64
CA LEU A 80 -10.81 -0.13 12.23
C LEU A 80 -11.38 -1.18 13.19
N PRO A 81 -12.71 -1.17 13.43
CA PRO A 81 -13.39 -2.18 14.25
C PRO A 81 -13.40 -3.58 13.59
N ASP A 82 -13.19 -3.67 12.28
CA ASP A 82 -13.21 -4.92 11.50
C ASP A 82 -11.82 -5.53 11.28
N SER A 83 -10.93 -5.36 12.26
CA SER A 83 -9.52 -5.77 12.19
C SER A 83 -9.29 -7.26 11.90
N LYS A 84 -10.29 -8.11 12.15
CA LYS A 84 -10.26 -9.57 11.90
C LYS A 84 -9.99 -9.93 10.44
N TYR A 85 -10.27 -9.00 9.51
CA TYR A 85 -10.02 -9.21 8.09
C TYR A 85 -8.60 -8.83 7.67
N LEU A 86 -7.81 -8.22 8.55
CA LEU A 86 -6.41 -7.94 8.28
C LEU A 86 -5.59 -9.23 8.44
N SER A 87 -4.91 -9.63 7.37
CA SER A 87 -4.14 -10.87 7.21
C SER A 87 -2.88 -10.71 6.37
N ALA A 88 -2.71 -9.58 5.68
CA ALA A 88 -1.56 -9.35 4.84
C ALA A 88 -0.28 -9.44 5.67
N LYS A 89 0.71 -10.07 5.06
CA LYS A 89 2.04 -10.30 5.60
C LYS A 89 3.03 -9.29 5.05
N SER A 90 2.82 -8.87 3.82
CA SER A 90 3.62 -7.84 3.16
C SER A 90 2.77 -7.09 2.16
N CYS A 91 3.24 -5.91 1.81
CA CYS A 91 2.78 -5.25 0.61
C CYS A 91 3.92 -4.61 -0.16
N GLU A 92 3.69 -4.40 -1.45
CA GLU A 92 4.63 -3.77 -2.37
C GLU A 92 3.98 -2.55 -3.04
N SER A 93 4.80 -1.53 -3.28
CA SER A 93 4.39 -0.29 -3.93
C SER A 93 4.89 -0.26 -5.37
N ILE A 94 3.98 -0.12 -6.33
CA ILE A 94 4.29 -0.04 -7.76
C ILE A 94 3.91 1.35 -8.26
N LEU A 95 4.91 2.12 -8.64
CA LEU A 95 4.70 3.44 -9.23
C LEU A 95 4.47 3.33 -10.73
N VAL A 96 3.39 3.91 -11.24
CA VAL A 96 3.11 3.99 -12.67
C VAL A 96 3.35 5.40 -13.22
N CYS A 97 3.75 5.49 -14.48
CA CYS A 97 4.14 6.74 -15.14
C CYS A 97 3.02 7.38 -15.98
N THR A 98 1.76 7.08 -15.66
CA THR A 98 0.57 7.49 -16.46
C THR A 98 -0.22 8.63 -15.82
N GLY A 99 0.28 9.25 -14.74
CA GLY A 99 -0.41 10.28 -13.99
C GLY A 99 0.52 11.34 -13.40
N VAL A 100 0.38 11.65 -12.11
CA VAL A 100 1.11 12.71 -11.39
C VAL A 100 2.62 12.56 -11.52
N TYR A 101 3.13 11.34 -11.44
CA TYR A 101 4.55 11.05 -11.65
C TYR A 101 4.91 11.07 -13.13
N GLU A 102 5.83 11.98 -13.48
CA GLU A 102 6.40 12.09 -14.81
C GLU A 102 7.91 11.80 -14.78
N PRO A 103 8.38 10.65 -15.29
CA PRO A 103 9.77 10.22 -15.14
C PRO A 103 10.78 11.14 -15.83
N ASN A 104 10.34 11.88 -16.85
CA ASN A 104 11.19 12.83 -17.59
C ASN A 104 11.38 14.17 -16.86
N LYS A 105 10.49 14.49 -15.90
CA LYS A 105 10.50 15.77 -15.18
C LYS A 105 10.85 15.61 -13.71
N GLN A 106 10.55 14.46 -13.13
CA GLN A 106 10.67 14.19 -11.71
C GLN A 106 11.63 13.03 -11.47
N LYS A 107 12.56 13.22 -10.54
CA LYS A 107 13.37 12.13 -10.00
C LYS A 107 12.75 11.67 -8.69
N ILE A 108 12.74 10.35 -8.47
CA ILE A 108 12.40 9.81 -7.17
C ILE A 108 13.44 10.27 -6.15
N ASP A 109 12.97 10.76 -5.01
CA ASP A 109 13.83 11.14 -3.90
C ASP A 109 14.41 9.90 -3.22
N GLY A 110 15.55 9.44 -3.75
CA GLY A 110 16.26 8.27 -3.21
C GLY A 110 16.81 8.46 -1.80
N LYS A 111 16.72 9.66 -1.19
CA LYS A 111 17.12 9.87 0.21
C LYS A 111 15.98 9.59 1.18
N ASN A 112 14.73 9.66 0.72
CA ASN A 112 13.56 9.39 1.54
C ASN A 112 13.06 7.96 1.27
N PRO A 113 13.32 6.99 2.17
CA PRO A 113 12.95 5.59 1.95
C PRO A 113 11.44 5.40 1.74
N TRP A 114 10.60 6.29 2.29
CA TRP A 114 9.15 6.22 2.13
C TRP A 114 8.69 6.52 0.71
N LYS A 115 9.48 7.24 -0.09
CA LYS A 115 9.13 7.59 -1.48
C LYS A 115 9.72 6.63 -2.51
N ILE A 116 10.50 5.64 -2.09
CA ILE A 116 11.12 4.68 -2.99
C ILE A 116 10.10 3.57 -3.29
N PRO A 117 9.57 3.46 -4.52
CA PRO A 117 8.67 2.37 -4.86
C PRO A 117 9.43 1.05 -4.94
N THR A 118 8.75 -0.06 -4.70
CA THR A 118 9.30 -1.40 -4.94
C THR A 118 9.72 -1.57 -6.39
N THR A 119 8.89 -1.10 -7.33
CA THR A 119 9.26 -1.02 -8.75
C THR A 119 8.50 0.11 -9.45
N ILE A 120 9.03 0.54 -10.60
CA ILE A 120 8.39 1.54 -11.47
C ILE A 120 7.99 0.83 -12.76
N LYS A 121 6.76 1.07 -13.22
CA LYS A 121 6.22 0.52 -14.45
C LYS A 121 5.65 1.63 -15.32
N LEU A 122 5.62 1.40 -16.63
CA LEU A 122 5.13 2.41 -17.56
C LEU A 122 3.66 2.74 -17.25
N ASP A 123 2.84 1.71 -17.07
CA ASP A 123 1.41 1.80 -16.84
C ASP A 123 0.91 0.63 -15.97
N VAL A 124 -0.40 0.60 -15.72
CA VAL A 124 -1.07 -0.44 -14.93
C VAL A 124 -0.99 -1.81 -15.60
N PHE A 125 -0.97 -1.88 -16.93
CA PHE A 125 -0.90 -3.15 -17.65
C PHE A 125 0.46 -3.83 -17.45
N GLU A 126 1.55 -3.06 -17.56
CA GLU A 126 2.90 -3.54 -17.26
C GLU A 126 3.09 -3.86 -15.77
N ALA A 127 2.41 -3.13 -14.87
CA ALA A 127 2.37 -3.47 -13.45
C ALA A 127 1.71 -4.83 -13.19
N VAL A 128 0.54 -5.10 -13.80
CA VAL A 128 -0.15 -6.38 -13.63
C VAL A 128 0.65 -7.53 -14.23
N LYS A 129 1.25 -7.36 -15.42
CA LYS A 129 2.16 -8.37 -15.99
C LYS A 129 3.32 -8.70 -15.05
N TYR A 130 3.92 -7.66 -14.46
CA TYR A 130 4.99 -7.84 -13.48
C TYR A 130 4.51 -8.64 -12.27
N ILE A 131 3.37 -8.29 -11.69
CA ILE A 131 2.80 -9.02 -10.53
C ILE A 131 2.59 -10.49 -10.88
N LEU A 132 1.94 -10.78 -12.02
CA LEU A 132 1.69 -12.15 -12.47
C LEU A 132 2.99 -12.92 -12.68
N PHE A 133 4.01 -12.29 -13.26
CA PHE A 133 5.33 -12.90 -13.43
C PHE A 133 5.99 -13.23 -12.07
N MET A 134 5.92 -12.31 -11.10
CA MET A 134 6.53 -12.50 -9.78
C MET A 134 5.85 -13.62 -8.98
N GLU A 135 4.52 -13.70 -9.02
CA GLU A 135 3.75 -14.73 -8.30
C GLU A 135 3.85 -16.11 -8.97
N THR A 136 4.11 -16.17 -10.28
CA THR A 136 4.30 -17.44 -11.02
C THR A 136 5.73 -18.00 -10.94
N CYS A 137 6.72 -17.14 -10.65
CA CYS A 137 8.14 -17.52 -10.54
C CYS A 137 8.79 -17.02 -9.23
N PRO A 138 8.43 -17.55 -8.05
CA PRO A 138 8.85 -16.99 -6.75
C PRO A 138 10.36 -17.07 -6.46
N TRP A 139 11.11 -17.92 -7.16
CA TRP A 139 12.52 -18.22 -6.87
C TRP A 139 13.53 -17.21 -7.44
N ILE A 140 13.13 -16.30 -8.33
CA ILE A 140 14.06 -15.37 -9.00
C ILE A 140 14.37 -14.13 -8.13
N VAL A 141 13.59 -13.88 -7.07
CA VAL A 141 13.67 -12.65 -6.25
C VAL A 141 14.83 -12.66 -5.23
N ASN A 142 15.52 -13.78 -5.05
CA ASN A 142 16.64 -13.92 -4.10
C ASN A 142 18.01 -14.08 -4.78
N CYS A 143 18.19 -13.62 -6.03
CA CYS A 143 19.46 -13.67 -6.75
C CYS A 143 20.10 -12.28 -6.89
#